data_AF-A0ABD3IGP4-F1
#
_entry.id   AF-A0ABD3IGP4-F1
#
_cell.length_a   1.000
_cell.length_b   1.000
_cell.length_c   1.000
_cell.angle_alpha   90.00
_cell.angle_beta   90.00
_cell.angle_gamma   90.00
#
_symmetry.space_group_name_H-M   'P 1'
#
loop_
_entity.id
_entity.type
_entity.pdbx_description
1 polymer ?
#
loop_
_entity_poly.entity_id
_entity_poly.type
_entity_poly.pdbx_seq_one_letter_code
_entity_poly.pdbx_strand_id
1 'polypeptide(L)'
;METPAHRKEGSNKHIKGYERASERFKLEIRELNTRQRARAAELALLPELASSLLQFSIKPMMDAAQREKDDKLWSMAQAVMGLPFRTFKHPTFEEAYRFSSQFPGYKLPSEKRLRTTLLDANYEKVREEIEKKMFDHMVWDKITISCDGWTNRNSRPQMNMLHISRHNELAHRQVDGSNETKSAVWIAEHITKDIEERGPPNVLQFVADNASANILAGKLVRERYPHIIFGGCVAHGLDLLMEDIGKLPWVKEVVNDCKKFISS
;
A
#
# COMPACT_ATOMS: atom_id res chain seq x y z
N MET A 1 53.77 -66.07 15.99
CA MET A 1 52.32 -65.82 15.82
C MET A 1 52.19 -64.70 14.81
N GLU A 2 52.15 -65.06 13.53
CA GLU A 2 52.09 -64.12 12.41
C GLU A 2 50.64 -64.03 11.89
N THR A 3 50.20 -62.82 11.58
CA THR A 3 48.88 -62.50 11.01
C THR A 3 48.96 -62.48 9.49
N PRO A 4 48.03 -63.12 8.74
CA PRO A 4 48.00 -62.99 7.29
C PRO A 4 47.10 -61.82 6.87
N ALA A 5 47.69 -60.88 6.15
CA ALA A 5 47.01 -59.82 5.44
C ALA A 5 46.41 -60.35 4.13
N HIS A 6 45.08 -60.50 4.04
CA HIS A 6 44.38 -60.58 2.76
C HIS A 6 42.95 -60.03 2.84
N ARG A 7 42.69 -58.96 2.06
CA ARG A 7 41.51 -58.74 1.18
C ARG A 7 41.23 -57.24 1.00
N LYS A 8 41.86 -56.60 0.00
CA LYS A 8 41.50 -55.25 -0.48
C LYS A 8 41.37 -55.21 -2.02
N GLU A 9 40.56 -56.08 -2.62
CA GLU A 9 40.20 -55.95 -4.05
C GLU A 9 38.69 -56.05 -4.35
N GLY A 10 37.86 -56.36 -3.36
CA GLY A 10 36.40 -56.49 -3.53
C GLY A 10 35.59 -55.20 -3.40
N SER A 11 36.08 -54.16 -2.69
CA SER A 11 35.24 -52.98 -2.38
C SER A 11 35.17 -51.94 -3.49
N ASN A 12 36.18 -51.87 -4.36
CA ASN A 12 36.33 -50.78 -5.34
C ASN A 12 35.39 -50.93 -6.57
N LYS A 13 34.96 -52.16 -6.91
CA LYS A 13 33.97 -52.40 -7.99
C LYS A 13 32.54 -52.09 -7.57
N HIS A 14 32.19 -52.36 -6.30
CA HIS A 14 30.85 -52.06 -5.78
C HIS A 14 30.63 -50.56 -5.58
N ILE A 15 31.64 -49.84 -5.07
CA ILE A 15 31.59 -48.37 -4.89
C ILE A 15 31.45 -47.68 -6.26
N LYS A 16 32.24 -48.08 -7.27
CA LYS A 16 32.13 -47.54 -8.64
C LYS A 16 30.79 -47.84 -9.33
N GLY A 17 30.10 -48.91 -8.93
CA GLY A 17 28.75 -49.24 -9.41
C GLY A 17 27.69 -48.32 -8.80
N TYR A 18 27.79 -48.08 -7.48
CA TYR A 18 26.93 -47.14 -6.77
C TYR A 18 27.12 -45.69 -7.24
N GLU A 19 28.36 -45.25 -7.48
CA GLU A 19 28.64 -43.92 -8.03
C GLU A 19 28.04 -43.74 -9.41
N ARG A 20 28.15 -44.74 -10.30
CA ARG A 20 27.53 -44.70 -11.63
C ARG A 20 26.01 -44.70 -11.57
N ALA A 21 25.41 -45.46 -10.68
CA ALA A 21 23.96 -45.47 -10.47
C ALA A 21 23.47 -44.11 -9.90
N SER A 22 24.22 -43.54 -8.96
CA SER A 22 23.94 -42.22 -8.37
C SER A 22 24.02 -41.10 -9.41
N GLU A 23 25.04 -41.10 -10.27
CA GLU A 23 25.16 -40.11 -11.36
C GLU A 23 24.06 -40.25 -12.41
N ARG A 24 23.67 -41.48 -12.77
CA ARG A 24 22.51 -41.70 -13.65
C ARG A 24 21.21 -41.15 -13.04
N PHE A 25 20.98 -41.40 -11.75
CA PHE A 25 19.81 -40.90 -11.06
C PHE A 25 19.78 -39.36 -10.99
N LYS A 26 20.94 -38.72 -10.75
CA LYS A 26 21.05 -37.24 -10.77
C LYS A 26 20.77 -36.65 -12.16
N LEU A 27 21.23 -37.32 -13.22
CA LEU A 27 20.95 -36.91 -14.61
C LEU A 27 19.45 -37.02 -14.92
N GLU A 28 18.81 -38.10 -14.50
CA GLU A 28 17.37 -38.34 -14.71
C GLU A 28 16.52 -37.29 -13.97
N ILE A 29 16.89 -36.93 -12.74
CA ILE A 29 16.26 -35.83 -11.99
C ILE A 29 16.44 -34.48 -12.69
N ARG A 30 17.63 -34.21 -13.25
CA ARG A 30 17.87 -32.96 -14.01
C ARG A 30 17.02 -32.90 -15.27
N GLU A 31 16.91 -34.00 -16.01
CA GLU A 31 16.03 -34.07 -17.19
C GLU A 31 14.57 -33.87 -16.82
N LEU A 32 14.09 -34.51 -15.75
CA LEU A 32 12.73 -34.34 -15.24
C LEU A 32 12.45 -32.89 -14.85
N ASN A 33 13.36 -32.25 -14.11
CA ASN A 33 13.23 -30.83 -13.74
C ASN A 33 13.27 -29.90 -14.96
N THR A 34 14.08 -30.22 -15.97
CA THR A 34 14.15 -29.45 -17.22
C THR A 34 12.84 -29.56 -18.00
N ARG A 35 12.27 -30.77 -18.11
CA ARG A 35 10.96 -31.00 -18.73
C ARG A 35 9.83 -30.30 -17.97
N GLN A 36 9.85 -30.33 -16.64
CA GLN A 36 8.87 -29.61 -15.81
C GLN A 36 8.97 -28.09 -16.00
N ARG A 37 10.18 -27.52 -16.06
CA ARG A 37 10.40 -26.10 -16.33
C ARG A 37 9.95 -25.72 -17.75
N ALA A 38 10.26 -26.53 -18.75
CA ALA A 38 9.79 -26.30 -20.12
C ALA A 38 8.26 -26.32 -20.20
N ARG A 39 7.61 -27.28 -19.53
CA ARG A 39 6.14 -27.37 -19.46
C ARG A 39 5.52 -26.20 -18.69
N ALA A 40 6.16 -25.73 -17.63
CA ALA A 40 5.74 -24.55 -16.89
C ALA A 40 5.89 -23.26 -17.72
N ALA A 41 6.96 -23.13 -18.49
CA ALA A 41 7.16 -22.02 -19.43
C ALA A 41 6.13 -22.03 -20.56
N GLU A 42 5.81 -23.21 -21.10
CA GLU A 42 4.75 -23.39 -22.11
C GLU A 42 3.36 -23.05 -21.52
N LEU A 43 3.05 -23.50 -20.30
CA LEU A 43 1.83 -23.11 -19.59
C LEU A 43 1.77 -21.62 -19.29
N ALA A 44 2.91 -20.96 -19.04
CA ALA A 44 2.99 -19.53 -18.79
C ALA A 44 2.73 -18.70 -20.06
N LEU A 45 2.94 -19.28 -21.25
CA LEU A 45 2.65 -18.66 -22.55
C LEU A 45 1.19 -18.87 -23.01
N LEU A 46 0.48 -19.86 -22.45
CA LEU A 46 -0.93 -20.12 -22.79
C LEU A 46 -1.87 -18.91 -22.60
N PRO A 47 -1.74 -18.08 -21.55
CA PRO A 47 -2.57 -16.87 -21.41
C PRO A 47 -2.31 -15.84 -22.52
N GLU A 48 -1.06 -15.66 -22.95
CA GLU A 48 -0.71 -14.75 -24.06
C GLU A 48 -1.20 -15.27 -25.41
N LEU A 49 -1.04 -16.58 -25.67
CA LEU A 49 -1.58 -17.25 -26.86
C LEU A 49 -3.12 -17.20 -26.88
N ALA A 50 -3.77 -17.44 -25.75
CA ALA A 50 -5.23 -17.33 -25.63
C ALA A 50 -5.71 -15.88 -25.83
N SER A 51 -4.98 -14.89 -25.30
CA SER A 51 -5.25 -13.46 -25.49
C SER A 51 -5.06 -13.04 -26.96
N SER A 52 -4.01 -13.52 -27.62
CA SER A 52 -3.74 -13.34 -29.05
C SER A 52 -4.83 -13.97 -29.93
N LEU A 53 -5.24 -15.20 -29.63
CA LEU A 53 -6.33 -15.88 -30.35
C LEU A 53 -7.69 -15.20 -30.12
N LEU A 54 -7.93 -14.64 -28.93
CA LEU A 54 -9.11 -13.79 -28.65
C LEU A 54 -9.07 -12.45 -29.40
N GLN A 55 -7.89 -11.90 -29.70
CA GLN A 55 -7.73 -10.70 -30.54
C GLN A 55 -8.03 -10.97 -32.02
N PHE A 56 -7.82 -12.21 -32.51
CA PHE A 56 -8.14 -12.61 -33.89
C PHE A 56 -9.62 -12.91 -34.13
N SER A 57 -10.43 -13.09 -33.08
CA SER A 57 -11.87 -13.00 -33.22
C SER A 57 -12.22 -11.55 -33.54
N ILE A 58 -12.76 -11.29 -34.73
CA ILE A 58 -13.28 -9.98 -35.12
C ILE A 58 -14.35 -9.61 -34.08
N LYS A 59 -13.98 -8.79 -33.08
CA LYS A 59 -14.96 -8.24 -32.16
C LYS A 59 -15.97 -7.49 -33.02
N PRO A 60 -17.26 -7.84 -32.99
CA PRO A 60 -18.25 -7.03 -33.68
C PRO A 60 -18.11 -5.60 -33.14
N MET A 61 -17.86 -4.65 -34.04
CA MET A 61 -17.88 -3.24 -33.68
C MET A 61 -19.28 -2.95 -33.15
N MET A 62 -19.36 -2.45 -31.92
CA MET A 62 -20.63 -2.01 -31.36
C MET A 62 -21.17 -0.89 -32.24
N ASP A 63 -22.40 -1.05 -32.73
CA ASP A 63 -23.05 -0.02 -33.52
C ASP A 63 -23.35 1.22 -32.66
N ALA A 64 -23.55 2.36 -33.31
CA ALA A 64 -23.75 3.63 -32.62
C ALA A 64 -25.02 3.64 -31.74
N ALA A 65 -26.06 2.89 -32.11
CA ALA A 65 -27.30 2.84 -31.35
C ALA A 65 -27.15 2.02 -30.06
N GLN A 66 -26.40 0.91 -30.12
CA GLN A 66 -26.05 0.14 -28.94
C GLN A 66 -25.08 0.92 -28.04
N ARG A 67 -24.09 1.61 -28.64
CA ARG A 67 -23.18 2.49 -27.89
C ARG A 67 -23.94 3.53 -27.08
N GLU A 68 -24.88 4.23 -27.72
CA GLU A 68 -25.71 5.26 -27.07
C GLU A 68 -26.56 4.70 -25.93
N LYS A 69 -27.08 3.47 -26.08
CA LYS A 69 -27.84 2.79 -25.01
C LYS A 69 -26.93 2.46 -23.81
N ASP A 70 -25.75 1.91 -24.07
CA ASP A 70 -24.79 1.55 -23.03
C ASP A 70 -24.29 2.79 -22.29
N ASP A 71 -23.97 3.87 -23.02
CA ASP A 71 -23.52 5.15 -22.45
C ASP A 71 -24.61 5.76 -21.54
N LYS A 72 -25.90 5.66 -21.91
CA LYS A 72 -27.03 6.09 -21.07
C LYS A 72 -27.16 5.25 -19.80
N LEU A 73 -26.96 3.94 -19.87
CA LEU A 73 -26.98 3.07 -18.68
C LEU A 73 -25.85 3.40 -17.72
N TRP A 74 -24.63 3.59 -18.23
CA TRP A 74 -23.49 4.02 -17.43
C TRP A 74 -23.69 5.41 -16.83
N SER A 75 -24.26 6.35 -17.58
CA SER A 75 -24.62 7.68 -17.08
C SER A 75 -25.66 7.62 -15.96
N MET A 76 -26.68 6.77 -16.09
CA MET A 76 -27.67 6.57 -15.02
C MET A 76 -27.02 5.94 -13.77
N ALA A 77 -26.19 4.91 -13.95
CA ALA A 77 -25.47 4.28 -12.84
C ALA A 77 -24.55 5.27 -12.13
N GLN A 78 -23.85 6.14 -12.89
CA GLN A 78 -23.03 7.22 -12.35
C GLN A 78 -23.83 8.16 -11.47
N ALA A 79 -24.99 8.61 -11.96
CA ALA A 79 -25.84 9.55 -11.25
C ALA A 79 -26.46 8.93 -9.98
N VAL A 80 -27.04 7.73 -10.09
CA VAL A 80 -27.73 7.05 -8.98
C VAL A 80 -26.75 6.65 -7.87
N MET A 81 -25.55 6.21 -8.22
CA MET A 81 -24.54 5.76 -7.25
C MET A 81 -23.62 6.88 -6.76
N GLY A 82 -23.79 8.11 -7.27
CA GLY A 82 -22.95 9.25 -6.91
C GLY A 82 -21.47 9.08 -7.30
N LEU A 83 -21.19 8.39 -8.40
CA LEU A 83 -19.81 8.18 -8.85
C LEU A 83 -19.23 9.49 -9.42
N PRO A 84 -18.04 9.95 -8.98
CA PRO A 84 -17.40 11.09 -9.60
C PRO A 84 -17.13 10.87 -11.09
N PHE A 85 -17.26 11.90 -11.93
CA PHE A 85 -16.93 11.80 -13.36
C PHE A 85 -15.48 11.34 -13.61
N ARG A 86 -14.57 11.64 -12.67
CA ARG A 86 -13.18 11.18 -12.70
C ARG A 86 -13.03 9.66 -12.64
N THR A 87 -13.99 8.93 -12.05
CA THR A 87 -13.97 7.47 -11.98
C THR A 87 -13.85 6.83 -13.36
N PHE A 88 -14.59 7.34 -14.34
CA PHE A 88 -14.61 6.81 -15.71
C PHE A 88 -13.32 7.09 -16.49
N LYS A 89 -12.45 7.97 -15.99
CA LYS A 89 -11.12 8.28 -16.56
C LYS A 89 -9.99 7.61 -15.78
N HIS A 90 -10.29 6.92 -14.67
CA HIS A 90 -9.27 6.33 -13.84
C HIS A 90 -8.73 5.04 -14.51
N PRO A 91 -7.41 4.86 -14.70
CA PRO A 91 -6.86 3.72 -15.43
C PRO A 91 -7.32 2.37 -14.92
N THR A 92 -7.40 2.20 -13.58
CA THR A 92 -7.89 0.95 -12.96
C THR A 92 -9.35 0.65 -13.30
N PHE A 93 -10.21 1.68 -13.41
CA PHE A 93 -11.62 1.50 -13.75
C PHE A 93 -11.78 1.14 -15.23
N GLU A 94 -11.04 1.82 -16.10
CA GLU A 94 -10.99 1.51 -17.54
C GLU A 94 -10.49 0.09 -17.79
N GLU A 95 -9.42 -0.32 -17.09
CA GLU A 95 -8.86 -1.66 -17.18
C GLU A 95 -9.84 -2.73 -16.68
N ALA A 96 -10.48 -2.51 -15.52
CA ALA A 96 -11.49 -3.41 -14.98
C ALA A 96 -12.69 -3.57 -15.95
N TYR A 97 -13.17 -2.48 -16.54
CA TYR A 97 -14.22 -2.52 -17.56
C TYR A 97 -13.76 -3.25 -18.83
N ARG A 98 -12.56 -2.92 -19.34
CA ARG A 98 -11.98 -3.53 -20.54
C ARG A 98 -11.81 -5.04 -20.39
N PHE A 99 -11.35 -5.54 -19.25
CA PHE A 99 -11.20 -6.98 -19.05
C PHE A 99 -12.52 -7.69 -18.79
N SER A 100 -13.41 -7.12 -17.98
CA SER A 100 -14.70 -7.75 -17.67
C SER A 100 -15.65 -7.81 -18.87
N SER A 101 -15.68 -6.77 -19.71
CA SER A 101 -16.52 -6.71 -20.93
C SER A 101 -16.16 -7.75 -21.98
N GLN A 102 -14.99 -8.39 -21.90
CA GLN A 102 -14.55 -9.42 -22.85
C GLN A 102 -15.13 -10.80 -22.57
N PHE A 103 -15.74 -11.02 -21.40
CA PHE A 103 -16.23 -12.32 -20.98
C PHE A 103 -17.74 -12.25 -20.72
N PRO A 104 -18.59 -12.68 -21.68
CA PRO A 104 -20.05 -12.58 -21.62
C PRO A 104 -20.78 -13.29 -20.46
N GLY A 105 -20.05 -13.93 -19.54
CA GLY A 105 -20.61 -14.55 -18.32
C GLY A 105 -20.03 -13.99 -17.02
N TYR A 106 -19.13 -13.01 -17.09
CA TYR A 106 -18.53 -12.44 -15.89
C TYR A 106 -19.59 -11.72 -15.04
N LYS A 107 -19.62 -12.06 -13.75
CA LYS A 107 -20.44 -11.38 -12.75
C LYS A 107 -19.55 -10.61 -11.81
N LEU A 108 -19.97 -9.40 -11.46
CA LEU A 108 -19.28 -8.60 -10.45
C LEU A 108 -19.11 -9.40 -9.15
N PRO A 109 -17.97 -9.25 -8.45
CA PRO A 109 -17.78 -9.90 -7.16
C PRO A 109 -18.87 -9.45 -6.16
N SER A 110 -19.25 -10.35 -5.25
CA SER A 110 -20.19 -10.00 -4.17
C SER A 110 -19.59 -8.97 -3.21
N GLU A 111 -20.44 -8.19 -2.55
CA GLU A 111 -20.04 -7.19 -1.55
C GLU A 111 -19.13 -7.80 -0.46
N LYS A 112 -19.50 -8.98 0.07
CA LYS A 112 -18.71 -9.70 1.05
C LYS A 112 -17.29 -9.97 0.53
N ARG A 113 -17.18 -10.47 -0.71
CA ARG A 113 -15.89 -10.77 -1.33
C ARG A 113 -15.06 -9.51 -1.60
N LEU A 114 -15.71 -8.41 -1.99
CA LEU A 114 -15.05 -7.11 -2.17
C LEU A 114 -14.48 -6.60 -0.86
N ARG A 115 -15.27 -6.56 0.22
CA ARG A 115 -14.86 -5.95 1.50
C ARG A 115 -13.85 -6.79 2.28
N THR A 116 -13.83 -8.11 2.11
CA THR A 116 -12.88 -8.97 2.84
C THR A 116 -11.77 -9.43 1.90
N THR A 117 -11.98 -10.54 1.19
CA THR A 117 -10.93 -11.25 0.47
C THR A 117 -10.19 -10.40 -0.56
N LEU A 118 -10.91 -9.61 -1.38
CA LEU A 118 -10.29 -8.81 -2.42
C LEU A 118 -9.67 -7.52 -1.87
N LEU A 119 -10.26 -6.92 -0.85
CA LEU A 119 -9.68 -5.75 -0.20
C LEU A 119 -8.38 -6.12 0.52
N ASP A 120 -8.37 -7.22 1.27
CA ASP A 120 -7.19 -7.74 1.96
C ASP A 120 -6.07 -8.08 0.95
N ALA A 121 -6.41 -8.75 -0.15
CA ALA A 121 -5.44 -9.08 -1.20
C ALA A 121 -4.88 -7.82 -1.89
N ASN A 122 -5.73 -6.82 -2.17
CA ASN A 122 -5.27 -5.54 -2.73
C ASN A 122 -4.40 -4.77 -1.73
N TYR A 123 -4.74 -4.80 -0.44
CA TYR A 123 -3.96 -4.17 0.62
C TYR A 123 -2.57 -4.80 0.71
N GLU A 124 -2.46 -6.12 0.81
CA GLU A 124 -1.16 -6.79 0.88
C GLU A 124 -0.34 -6.55 -0.39
N LYS A 125 -0.96 -6.58 -1.58
CA LYS A 125 -0.26 -6.25 -2.82
C LYS A 125 0.32 -4.83 -2.81
N VAL A 126 -0.50 -3.83 -2.47
CA VAL A 126 -0.05 -2.43 -2.41
C VAL A 126 1.01 -2.25 -1.33
N ARG A 127 0.84 -2.91 -0.18
CA ARG A 127 1.80 -2.92 0.91
C ARG A 127 3.14 -3.51 0.48
N GLU A 128 3.16 -4.66 -0.18
CA GLU A 128 4.37 -5.29 -0.71
C GLU A 128 5.06 -4.41 -1.77
N GLU A 129 4.29 -3.79 -2.67
CA GLU A 129 4.85 -2.84 -3.66
C GLU A 129 5.47 -1.63 -2.99
N ILE A 130 4.82 -1.11 -1.95
CA ILE A 130 5.34 -0.03 -1.11
C ILE A 130 6.61 -0.48 -0.39
N GLU A 131 6.58 -1.60 0.34
CA GLU A 131 7.73 -2.14 1.07
C GLU A 131 8.91 -2.39 0.12
N LYS A 132 8.66 -2.93 -1.07
CA LYS A 132 9.69 -3.12 -2.08
C LYS A 132 10.29 -1.80 -2.54
N LYS A 133 9.48 -0.78 -2.87
CA LYS A 133 9.98 0.56 -3.21
C LYS A 133 10.77 1.18 -2.05
N MET A 134 10.35 0.90 -0.81
CA MET A 134 11.07 1.30 0.39
C MET A 134 12.43 0.59 0.51
N PHE A 135 12.54 -0.69 0.18
CA PHE A 135 13.83 -1.40 0.23
C PHE A 135 14.75 -1.03 -0.94
N ASP A 136 14.20 -0.86 -2.14
CA ASP A 136 14.97 -0.64 -3.38
C ASP A 136 15.48 0.81 -3.51
N HIS A 137 14.78 1.79 -2.92
CA HIS A 137 15.05 3.22 -3.15
C HIS A 137 15.25 4.06 -1.89
N MET A 138 15.15 3.48 -0.68
CA MET A 138 15.06 4.27 0.54
C MET A 138 16.24 4.04 1.47
N VAL A 139 16.99 5.12 1.65
CA VAL A 139 17.82 5.32 2.83
C VAL A 139 16.86 5.69 3.96
N TRP A 140 16.50 4.71 4.80
CA TRP A 140 15.73 4.95 6.03
C TRP A 140 16.52 5.68 7.12
N ASP A 141 17.75 6.08 6.83
CA ASP A 141 18.48 6.96 7.71
C ASP A 141 17.80 8.34 7.71
N LYS A 142 17.49 8.80 8.91
CA LYS A 142 17.07 10.17 9.19
C LYS A 142 15.72 10.58 8.58
N ILE A 143 14.66 9.85 8.91
CA ILE A 143 13.29 10.20 8.52
C ILE A 143 12.64 11.24 9.45
N THR A 144 11.60 11.88 8.92
CA THR A 144 10.62 12.69 9.65
C THR A 144 9.29 11.95 9.70
N ILE A 145 8.69 11.84 10.89
CA ILE A 145 7.31 11.34 11.05
C ILE A 145 6.36 12.53 11.01
N SER A 146 5.56 12.69 9.97
CA SER A 146 4.51 13.71 9.94
C SER A 146 3.20 13.09 10.41
N CYS A 147 2.55 13.72 11.37
CA CYS A 147 1.34 13.23 11.99
C CYS A 147 0.24 14.30 11.91
N ASP A 148 -0.95 13.87 11.48
CA ASP A 148 -2.15 14.69 11.53
C ASP A 148 -3.27 13.87 12.18
N GLY A 149 -3.99 14.47 13.12
CA GLY A 149 -5.06 13.79 13.80
C GLY A 149 -6.29 14.66 13.90
N TRP A 150 -7.44 14.08 13.61
CA TRP A 150 -8.73 14.74 13.76
C TRP A 150 -9.70 13.85 14.50
N THR A 151 -10.76 14.47 14.99
CA THR A 151 -11.90 13.75 15.54
C THR A 151 -12.98 13.73 14.48
N ASN A 152 -13.44 12.54 14.07
CA ASN A 152 -14.49 12.44 13.07
C ASN A 152 -15.87 12.85 13.65
N ARG A 153 -16.89 12.92 12.78
CA ARG A 153 -18.26 13.32 13.19
C ARG A 153 -18.89 12.45 14.28
N ASN A 154 -18.37 11.24 14.48
CA ASN A 154 -18.84 10.30 15.51
C ASN A 154 -17.97 10.36 16.78
N SER A 155 -17.22 11.45 16.97
CA SER A 155 -16.31 11.65 18.11
C SER A 155 -15.20 10.62 18.24
N ARG A 156 -14.81 9.96 17.13
CA ARG A 156 -13.74 8.97 17.13
C ARG A 156 -12.44 9.63 16.67
N PRO A 157 -11.38 9.63 17.51
CA PRO A 157 -10.06 10.02 17.09
C PRO A 157 -9.57 9.19 15.91
N GLN A 158 -8.95 9.87 14.96
CA GLN A 158 -8.18 9.28 13.87
C GLN A 158 -6.82 9.98 13.83
N MET A 159 -5.78 9.23 13.49
CA MET A 159 -4.45 9.79 13.35
C MET A 159 -3.73 9.17 12.17
N ASN A 160 -3.38 10.01 11.20
CA ASN A 160 -2.58 9.62 10.05
C ASN A 160 -1.11 9.88 10.35
N MET A 161 -0.27 8.89 10.05
CA MET A 161 1.18 8.99 10.16
C MET A 161 1.83 8.74 8.80
N LEU A 162 2.60 9.72 8.36
CA LEU A 162 3.40 9.69 7.15
C LEU A 162 4.87 9.63 7.54
N HIS A 163 5.64 8.78 6.87
CA HIS A 163 7.09 8.73 7.00
C HIS A 163 7.70 9.45 5.80
N ILE A 164 8.49 10.48 6.07
CA ILE A 164 9.10 11.35 5.07
C ILE A 164 10.62 11.19 5.16
N SER A 165 11.25 10.89 4.04
CA SER A 165 12.70 10.78 3.88
C SER A 165 13.18 11.74 2.80
N ARG A 166 14.50 11.84 2.59
CA ARG A 166 15.08 12.64 1.48
C ARG A 166 14.53 12.23 0.10
N HIS A 167 14.20 10.95 -0.07
CA HIS A 167 13.91 10.38 -1.38
C HIS A 167 12.44 10.03 -1.59
N ASN A 168 11.67 9.85 -0.51
CA ASN A 168 10.30 9.33 -0.57
C ASN A 168 9.44 9.87 0.56
N GLU A 169 8.16 10.04 0.27
CA GLU A 169 7.07 10.27 1.24
C GLU A 169 6.13 9.06 1.21
N LEU A 170 5.79 8.53 2.37
CA LEU A 170 4.95 7.35 2.45
C LEU A 170 3.87 7.49 3.52
N ALA A 171 2.62 7.22 3.12
CA ALA A 171 1.56 6.93 4.08
C ALA A 171 1.85 5.61 4.79
N HIS A 172 2.29 5.71 6.05
CA HIS A 172 2.74 4.54 6.79
C HIS A 172 1.59 3.88 7.54
N ARG A 173 0.76 4.68 8.24
CA ARG A 173 -0.29 4.15 9.09
C ARG A 173 -1.43 5.14 9.23
N GLN A 174 -2.66 4.62 9.21
CA GLN A 174 -3.81 5.28 9.79
C GLN A 174 -4.16 4.56 11.09
N VAL A 175 -4.26 5.32 12.17
CA VAL A 175 -4.59 4.83 13.50
C VAL A 175 -6.06 5.15 13.78
N ASP A 176 -6.84 4.11 14.02
CA ASP A 176 -8.21 4.21 14.50
C ASP A 176 -8.21 4.27 16.04
N GLY A 177 -8.59 5.41 16.59
CA GLY A 177 -8.73 5.63 18.03
C GLY A 177 -10.18 5.55 18.51
N SER A 178 -11.08 4.82 17.82
CA SER A 178 -12.52 4.80 18.11
C SER A 178 -12.92 4.51 19.57
N ASN A 179 -12.07 3.86 20.36
CA ASN A 179 -12.31 3.56 21.77
C ASN A 179 -11.39 4.34 22.73
N GLU A 180 -10.69 5.35 22.22
CA GLU A 180 -9.62 6.06 22.90
C GLU A 180 -9.91 7.55 22.98
N THR A 181 -9.23 8.23 23.89
CA THR A 181 -9.19 9.70 23.92
C THR A 181 -7.90 10.18 23.27
N LYS A 182 -7.97 11.16 22.37
CA LYS A 182 -6.79 11.79 21.73
C LYS A 182 -6.00 12.62 22.74
N SER A 183 -5.36 11.93 23.69
CA SER A 183 -4.53 12.51 24.74
C SER A 183 -3.07 12.61 24.27
N ALA A 184 -2.28 13.44 24.95
CA ALA A 184 -0.84 13.54 24.70
C ALA A 184 -0.12 12.19 24.85
N VAL A 185 -0.54 11.37 25.82
CA VAL A 185 0.00 10.02 26.07
C VAL A 185 -0.31 9.10 24.90
N TRP A 186 -1.58 9.06 24.47
CA TRP A 186 -2.00 8.24 23.34
C TRP A 186 -1.25 8.61 22.06
N ILE A 187 -1.07 9.90 21.78
CA ILE A 187 -0.26 10.37 20.63
C ILE A 187 1.19 9.90 20.77
N ALA A 188 1.80 10.13 21.94
CA ALA A 188 3.20 9.77 22.19
C ALA A 188 3.45 8.26 22.07
N GLU A 189 2.52 7.41 22.51
CA GLU A 189 2.60 5.95 22.39
C GLU A 189 2.68 5.50 20.93
N HIS A 190 1.83 6.04 20.06
CA HIS A 190 1.81 5.70 18.64
C HIS A 190 3.06 6.20 17.90
N ILE A 191 3.50 7.44 18.20
CA ILE A 191 4.75 7.97 17.65
C ILE A 191 5.95 7.14 18.13
N THR A 192 5.96 6.76 19.40
CA THR A 192 7.00 5.89 19.98
C THR A 192 7.04 4.53 19.30
N LYS A 193 5.88 3.93 19.01
CA LYS A 193 5.81 2.66 18.29
C LYS A 193 6.48 2.75 16.91
N ASP A 194 6.17 3.81 16.15
CA ASP A 194 6.80 4.04 14.85
C ASP A 194 8.32 4.30 14.98
N ILE A 195 8.75 5.03 16.02
CA ILE A 195 10.18 5.26 16.30
C ILE A 195 10.91 3.94 16.57
N GLU A 196 10.34 3.07 17.40
CA GLU A 196 10.94 1.77 17.73
C GLU A 196 10.96 0.82 16.52
N GLU A 197 9.86 0.76 15.75
CA GLU A 197 9.78 -0.03 14.51
C GLU A 197 10.83 0.39 13.48
N ARG A 198 11.17 1.69 13.43
CA ARG A 198 12.20 2.23 12.52
C ARG A 198 13.61 2.19 13.09
N GLY A 199 13.75 2.06 14.41
CA GLY A 199 14.99 2.25 15.12
C GLY A 199 15.18 3.73 15.49
N PRO A 200 15.34 4.08 16.77
CA PRO A 200 15.46 5.48 17.20
C PRO A 200 16.52 6.32 16.47
N PRO A 201 17.72 5.81 16.14
CA PRO A 201 18.72 6.59 15.40
C PRO A 201 18.30 6.99 13.98
N ASN A 202 17.30 6.31 13.41
CA ASN A 202 16.81 6.55 12.06
C ASN A 202 15.72 7.62 12.02
N VAL A 203 15.26 8.14 13.16
CA VAL A 203 14.25 9.20 13.23
C VAL A 203 14.92 10.50 13.69
N LEU A 204 14.76 11.56 12.91
CA LEU A 204 15.26 12.90 13.26
C LEU A 204 14.23 13.69 14.07
N GLN A 205 12.98 13.64 13.62
CA GLN A 205 11.93 14.48 14.15
C GLN A 205 10.57 13.89 13.89
N PHE A 206 9.58 14.40 14.63
CA PHE A 206 8.20 14.25 14.23
C PHE A 206 7.52 15.63 14.18
N VAL A 207 6.61 15.79 13.24
CA VAL A 207 5.88 17.03 12.97
C VAL A 207 4.40 16.80 13.19
N ALA A 208 3.73 17.66 13.94
CA ALA A 208 2.28 17.64 14.12
C ALA A 208 1.72 19.05 14.27
N ASP A 209 0.38 19.20 14.29
CA ASP A 209 -0.25 20.48 14.59
C ASP A 209 0.17 21.04 15.97
N ASN A 210 -0.04 22.35 16.18
CA ASN A 210 0.38 23.01 17.42
C ASN A 210 -0.66 22.88 18.56
N ALA A 211 -1.59 21.92 18.49
CA ALA A 211 -2.52 21.68 19.58
C ALA A 211 -1.76 21.28 20.85
N SER A 212 -2.33 21.64 22.00
CA SER A 212 -1.73 21.39 23.31
C SER A 212 -1.37 19.92 23.54
N ALA A 213 -2.21 18.99 23.08
CA ALA A 213 -1.96 17.55 23.16
C ALA A 213 -0.71 17.11 22.38
N ASN A 214 -0.48 17.66 21.18
CA ASN A 214 0.69 17.37 20.36
C ASN A 214 1.97 17.97 20.95
N ILE A 215 1.90 19.21 21.47
CA ILE A 215 3.04 19.83 22.17
C ILE A 215 3.46 18.99 23.38
N LEU A 216 2.50 18.52 24.17
CA LEU A 216 2.78 17.66 25.33
C LEU A 216 3.30 16.29 24.89
N ALA A 217 2.74 15.69 23.83
CA ALA A 217 3.28 14.46 23.26
C ALA A 217 4.74 14.63 22.81
N GLY A 218 5.09 15.78 22.23
CA GLY A 218 6.47 16.09 21.85
C GLY A 218 7.43 16.18 23.02
N LYS A 219 6.96 16.68 24.17
CA LYS A 219 7.76 16.63 25.41
C LYS A 219 7.99 15.20 25.87
N LEU A 220 6.94 14.37 25.91
CA LEU A 220 7.02 12.96 26.30
C LEU A 220 7.97 12.15 25.39
N VAL A 221 7.86 12.33 24.07
CA VAL A 221 8.75 11.67 23.10
C VAL A 221 10.19 12.12 23.30
N ARG A 222 10.42 13.42 23.50
CA ARG A 222 11.77 13.97 23.71
C ARG A 222 12.41 13.52 25.03
N GLU A 223 11.62 13.33 26.08
CA GLU A 223 12.09 12.76 27.35
C GLU A 223 12.64 11.35 27.15
N ARG A 224 11.98 10.54 26.31
CA ARG A 224 12.43 9.17 25.98
C ARG A 224 13.55 9.14 24.94
N TYR A 225 13.51 10.04 23.97
CA TYR A 225 14.48 10.13 22.86
C TYR A 225 15.01 11.56 22.73
N PRO A 226 16.05 11.94 23.49
CA PRO A 226 16.53 13.33 23.54
C PRO A 226 16.98 13.91 22.20
N HIS A 227 17.35 13.07 21.24
CA HIS A 227 17.78 13.47 19.89
C HIS A 227 16.63 13.75 18.92
N ILE A 228 15.40 13.32 19.24
CA ILE A 228 14.23 13.50 18.37
C ILE A 228 13.61 14.88 18.62
N ILE A 229 13.46 15.65 17.56
CA ILE A 229 12.89 16.99 17.60
C ILE A 229 11.37 16.91 17.38
N PHE A 230 10.59 17.68 18.14
CA PHE A 230 9.21 17.98 17.82
C PHE A 230 9.15 19.25 16.97
N GLY A 231 8.57 19.17 15.78
CA GLY A 231 8.29 20.29 14.90
C GLY A 231 6.81 20.65 14.90
N GLY A 232 6.48 21.90 15.20
CA GLY A 232 5.12 22.40 15.03
C GLY A 232 4.73 22.59 13.57
N CYS A 233 3.46 22.38 13.23
CA CYS A 233 2.95 22.58 11.88
C CYS A 233 2.98 24.06 11.50
N VAL A 234 3.73 24.38 10.44
CA VAL A 234 3.82 25.74 9.89
C VAL A 234 2.47 26.20 9.34
N ALA A 235 1.73 25.31 8.67
CA ALA A 235 0.41 25.66 8.13
C ALA A 235 -0.56 26.08 9.25
N HIS A 236 -0.55 25.37 10.38
CA HIS A 236 -1.34 25.77 11.53
C HIS A 236 -0.81 27.06 12.19
N GLY A 237 0.51 27.27 12.20
CA GLY A 237 1.08 28.56 12.62
C GLY A 237 0.61 29.74 11.75
N LEU A 238 0.52 29.54 10.44
CA LEU A 238 -0.01 30.53 9.50
C LEU A 238 -1.51 30.75 9.71
N ASP A 239 -2.29 29.69 9.96
CA ASP A 239 -3.71 29.79 10.29
C ASP A 239 -3.95 30.67 11.52
N LEU A 240 -3.22 30.40 12.63
CA LEU A 240 -3.29 31.22 13.84
C LEU A 240 -2.89 32.68 13.60
N LEU A 241 -1.85 32.92 12.79
CA LEU A 241 -1.46 34.28 12.40
C LEU A 241 -2.59 34.98 11.64
N MET A 242 -3.24 34.27 10.71
CA MET A 242 -4.38 34.82 9.95
C MET A 242 -5.59 35.07 10.85
N GLU A 243 -5.85 34.22 11.85
CA GLU A 243 -6.89 34.46 12.85
C GLU A 243 -6.61 35.74 13.65
N ASP A 244 -5.36 35.99 14.03
CA ASP A 244 -4.96 37.20 14.75
C ASP A 244 -5.10 38.46 13.89
N ILE A 245 -4.73 38.39 12.60
CA ILE A 245 -5.01 39.45 11.63
C ILE A 245 -6.53 39.67 11.51
N GLY A 246 -7.32 38.59 11.48
CA GLY A 246 -8.77 38.62 11.44
C GLY A 246 -9.43 39.31 12.64
N LYS A 247 -8.73 39.43 13.78
CA LYS A 247 -9.20 40.14 14.98
C LYS A 247 -8.98 41.65 14.91
N LEU A 248 -8.18 42.16 13.96
CA LEU A 248 -8.00 43.60 13.76
C LEU A 248 -9.37 44.26 13.46
N PRO A 249 -9.70 45.43 14.07
CA PRO A 249 -11.05 45.99 13.98
C PRO A 249 -11.60 46.12 12.56
N TRP A 250 -10.78 46.65 11.65
CA TRP A 250 -11.17 46.86 10.25
C TRP A 250 -11.34 45.54 9.47
N VAL A 251 -10.50 44.53 9.74
CA VAL A 251 -10.62 43.21 9.10
C VAL A 251 -11.85 42.48 9.63
N LYS A 252 -12.07 42.53 10.94
CA LYS A 252 -13.21 41.90 11.61
C LYS A 252 -14.54 42.42 11.09
N GLU A 253 -14.63 43.72 10.81
CA GLU A 253 -15.81 44.33 10.19
C GLU A 253 -16.09 43.74 8.81
N VAL A 254 -15.08 43.73 7.92
CA VAL A 254 -15.18 43.13 6.58
C VAL A 254 -15.58 41.66 6.65
N VAL A 255 -14.94 40.88 7.52
CA VAL A 255 -15.25 39.45 7.71
C VAL A 255 -16.69 39.25 8.18
N ASN A 256 -17.18 40.09 9.09
CA ASN A 256 -18.56 39.99 9.58
C ASN A 256 -19.57 40.32 8.49
N ASP A 257 -19.29 41.32 7.65
CA ASP A 257 -20.17 41.63 6.51
C ASP A 257 -20.18 40.49 5.50
N CYS A 258 -19.03 39.92 5.15
CA CYS A 258 -18.95 38.71 4.34
C CYS A 258 -19.75 37.54 4.96
N LYS A 259 -19.66 37.33 6.27
CA LYS A 259 -20.43 36.29 6.97
C LYS A 259 -21.93 36.50 6.82
N LYS A 260 -22.43 37.74 6.92
CA LYS A 260 -23.87 38.05 6.72
C LYS A 260 -24.35 37.63 5.33
N PHE A 261 -23.56 37.91 4.28
CA PHE A 261 -23.87 37.50 2.90
C PHE A 261 -23.86 35.98 2.70
N ILE A 262 -22.99 35.25 3.41
CA ILE A 262 -22.91 33.78 3.29
C ILE A 262 -24.02 33.10 4.10
N SER A 263 -24.51 33.74 5.17
CA SER A 263 -25.56 33.22 6.05
C SER A 263 -27.00 33.56 5.61
N SER A 264 -27.17 34.36 4.55
CA SER A 264 -28.47 34.71 3.94
C SER A 264 -28.83 33.76 2.80
#